data_AF-A0A2N2PJ32-F1
#
_entry.id   AF-A0A2N2PJ32-F1
#
_cell.length_a   1.000
_cell.length_b   1.000
_cell.length_c   1.000
_cell.angle_alpha   90.00
_cell.angle_beta   90.00
_cell.angle_gamma   90.00
#
_symmetry.space_group_name_H-M   'P 1'
#
loop_
_entity.id
_entity.type
_entity.pdbx_description
1 polymer ?
#
loop_
_entity_poly.entity_id
_entity_poly.type
_entity_poly.pdbx_seq_one_letter_code
_entity_poly.pdbx_strand_id
1 'polypeptide(L)'
;MLDYIEIQKKLIPVVNGSFEYPQFIEQGFRRAAVLVAFVQDQNEWSLLYTRRSENLSNHRGQVSFPGGAMDPSDQTPMITALREAKEEIGINSNNIQILGSMSEFLTNSNYLVTPVVAIMDWPSELQISYAEVSRVFTIPIEWLRKKKNWEEKSYTQPGGMNGSVIFFQPYDGELLWGISARITVDLLNLLE
;
A
#
# COMPACT_ATOMS: atom_id res chain seq x y z
N MET A 1 -7.50 13.26 -16.13
CA MET A 1 -7.10 11.87 -16.47
C MET A 1 -5.83 11.59 -15.70
N LEU A 2 -5.72 10.44 -15.02
CA LEU A 2 -4.48 10.07 -14.34
C LEU A 2 -3.39 9.85 -15.40
N ASP A 3 -2.36 10.68 -15.41
CA ASP A 3 -1.24 10.54 -16.34
C ASP A 3 -0.23 9.54 -15.78
N TYR A 4 -0.50 8.24 -15.98
CA TYR A 4 0.35 7.18 -15.44
C TYR A 4 1.76 7.16 -16.05
N ILE A 5 1.97 7.79 -17.20
CA ILE A 5 3.31 7.95 -17.80
C ILE A 5 4.14 8.92 -16.95
N GLU A 6 3.55 10.04 -16.53
CA GLU A 6 4.24 10.97 -15.62
C GLU A 6 4.47 10.38 -14.23
N ILE A 7 3.53 9.57 -13.73
CA ILE A 7 3.73 8.82 -12.46
C ILE A 7 4.93 7.89 -12.59
N GLN A 8 4.98 7.10 -13.67
CA GLN A 8 6.04 6.12 -13.88
C GLN A 8 7.45 6.76 -13.90
N LYS A 9 7.59 7.99 -14.41
CA LYS A 9 8.87 8.74 -14.39
C LYS A 9 9.33 9.13 -12.98
N LYS A 10 8.40 9.24 -12.02
CA LYS A 10 8.68 9.61 -10.63
C LYS A 10 8.85 8.37 -9.72
N LEU A 11 8.56 7.18 -10.23
CA LEU A 11 8.74 5.91 -9.51
C LEU A 11 10.12 5.32 -9.77
N ILE A 12 10.58 4.47 -8.86
CA ILE A 12 11.74 3.61 -9.08
C ILE A 12 11.34 2.56 -10.12
N PRO A 13 12.04 2.49 -11.28
CA PRO A 13 11.64 1.62 -12.36
C PRO A 13 11.90 0.15 -12.05
N VAL A 14 11.11 -0.72 -12.69
CA VAL A 14 11.36 -2.16 -12.72
C VAL A 14 12.36 -2.45 -13.84
N VAL A 15 13.52 -2.99 -13.49
CA VAL A 15 14.58 -3.45 -14.40
C VAL A 15 14.81 -4.94 -14.17
N ASN A 16 14.60 -5.77 -15.20
CA ASN A 16 14.69 -7.23 -15.14
C ASN A 16 13.85 -7.87 -14.00
N GLY A 17 12.71 -7.29 -13.66
CA GLY A 17 11.81 -7.78 -12.60
C GLY A 17 12.18 -7.31 -11.19
N SER A 18 13.24 -6.52 -11.04
CA SER A 18 13.73 -5.94 -9.77
C SER A 18 13.68 -4.41 -9.81
N PHE A 19 13.62 -3.77 -8.65
CA PHE A 19 13.70 -2.31 -8.55
C PHE A 19 15.16 -1.85 -8.43
N GLU A 20 15.54 -0.79 -9.13
CA GLU A 20 16.86 -0.17 -9.00
C GLU A 20 16.96 0.66 -7.70
N TYR A 21 17.12 0.00 -6.56
CA TYR A 21 17.44 0.67 -5.30
C TYR A 21 18.94 0.96 -5.21
N PRO A 22 19.36 2.14 -4.69
CA PRO A 22 20.66 2.24 -4.04
C PRO A 22 20.64 1.25 -2.87
N GLN A 23 21.56 0.29 -2.85
CA GLN A 23 21.64 -0.75 -1.81
C GLN A 23 21.69 -0.08 -0.41
N PHE A 24 20.56 0.01 0.28
CA PHE A 24 20.56 0.33 1.70
C PHE A 24 21.10 -0.87 2.48
N ILE A 25 22.02 -0.60 3.40
CA ILE A 25 22.74 -1.61 4.16
C ILE A 25 21.76 -2.49 4.94
N GLU A 26 21.76 -3.78 4.61
CA GLU A 26 20.70 -4.77 4.82
C GLU A 26 20.57 -5.34 6.25
N GLN A 27 21.31 -4.84 7.23
CA GLN A 27 21.44 -5.57 8.50
C GLN A 27 20.31 -5.24 9.48
N GLY A 28 19.38 -6.20 9.67
CA GLY A 28 18.53 -6.30 10.86
C GLY A 28 17.04 -6.02 10.70
N PHE A 29 16.58 -5.60 9.51
CA PHE A 29 15.16 -5.34 9.24
C PHE A 29 14.46 -6.52 8.57
N ARG A 30 13.18 -6.72 8.88
CA ARG A 30 12.33 -7.66 8.13
C ARG A 30 11.81 -6.98 6.86
N ARG A 31 11.92 -7.62 5.70
CA ARG A 31 11.40 -7.04 4.45
C ARG A 31 9.91 -7.34 4.30
N ALA A 32 9.19 -6.39 3.72
CA ALA A 32 7.78 -6.52 3.38
C ALA A 32 7.48 -5.72 2.11
N ALA A 33 6.41 -6.08 1.41
CA ALA A 33 5.95 -5.33 0.25
C ALA A 33 4.43 -5.19 0.26
N VAL A 34 3.94 -4.07 -0.26
CA VAL A 34 2.51 -3.80 -0.38
C VAL A 34 2.16 -3.37 -1.81
N LEU A 35 0.98 -3.78 -2.28
CA LEU A 35 0.44 -3.40 -3.58
C LEU A 35 -0.40 -2.13 -3.44
N VAL A 36 0.11 -1.02 -3.96
CA VAL A 36 -0.58 0.26 -4.05
C VAL A 36 -1.27 0.33 -5.41
N ALA A 37 -2.47 -0.24 -5.49
CA ALA A 37 -3.21 -0.39 -6.73
C ALA A 37 -4.14 0.80 -6.99
N PHE A 38 -3.91 1.50 -8.10
CA PHE A 38 -4.90 2.34 -8.75
C PHE A 38 -5.96 1.48 -9.43
N VAL A 39 -7.22 1.79 -9.18
CA VAL A 39 -8.38 1.20 -9.85
C VAL A 39 -9.25 2.30 -10.43
N GLN A 40 -9.95 1.99 -11.51
CA GLN A 40 -10.89 2.91 -12.12
C GLN A 40 -12.31 2.34 -12.02
N ASP A 41 -13.20 3.06 -11.35
CA ASP A 41 -14.63 2.75 -11.31
C ASP A 41 -15.43 3.93 -11.87
N GLN A 42 -16.29 3.69 -12.84
CA GLN A 42 -17.12 4.74 -13.49
C GLN A 42 -16.34 6.00 -13.93
N ASN A 43 -15.12 5.82 -14.43
CA ASN A 43 -14.16 6.88 -14.80
C ASN A 43 -13.52 7.66 -13.63
N GLU A 44 -13.80 7.32 -12.38
CA GLU A 44 -13.14 7.88 -11.19
C GLU A 44 -11.98 6.98 -10.74
N TRP A 45 -10.81 7.59 -10.55
CA TRP A 45 -9.64 6.88 -10.05
C TRP A 45 -9.66 6.79 -8.53
N SER A 46 -9.44 5.59 -8.02
CA SER A 46 -9.38 5.27 -6.59
C SER A 46 -8.14 4.44 -6.26
N LEU A 47 -7.80 4.37 -4.97
CA LEU A 47 -6.84 3.41 -4.45
C LEU A 47 -7.57 2.26 -3.76
N LEU A 48 -7.13 1.03 -4.00
CA LEU A 48 -7.65 -0.16 -3.33
C LEU A 48 -7.00 -0.36 -1.96
N TYR A 49 -7.84 -0.71 -0.97
CA TYR A 49 -7.44 -1.06 0.38
C TYR A 49 -8.13 -2.34 0.85
N THR A 50 -7.53 -2.97 1.85
CA THR A 50 -8.09 -4.08 2.61
C THR A 50 -8.29 -3.65 4.06
N ARG A 51 -9.32 -4.19 4.70
CA ARG A 51 -9.46 -4.18 6.16
C ARG A 51 -9.04 -5.53 6.68
N ARG A 52 -8.02 -5.56 7.54
CA ARG A 52 -7.55 -6.80 8.16
C ARG A 52 -8.64 -7.43 9.02
N SER A 53 -8.70 -8.75 9.03
CA SER A 53 -9.63 -9.52 9.85
C SER A 53 -9.36 -9.27 11.34
N GLU A 54 -10.44 -9.23 12.13
CA GLU A 54 -10.37 -9.05 13.58
C GLU A 54 -9.72 -10.26 14.29
N ASN A 55 -9.61 -11.40 13.59
CA ASN A 55 -9.07 -12.65 14.12
C ASN A 55 -7.53 -12.73 14.11
N LEU A 56 -6.84 -11.80 13.45
CA LEU A 56 -5.38 -11.83 13.33
C LEU A 56 -4.69 -11.40 14.62
N SER A 57 -3.52 -11.93 14.95
CA SER A 57 -2.82 -11.56 16.20
C SER A 57 -2.31 -10.11 16.23
N ASN A 58 -1.98 -9.54 15.06
CA ASN A 58 -1.42 -8.20 14.91
C ASN A 58 -2.30 -7.33 13.99
N HIS A 59 -2.34 -6.02 14.27
CA HIS A 59 -2.99 -5.00 13.41
C HIS A 59 -4.47 -5.27 13.08
N ARG A 60 -5.21 -5.87 14.04
CA ARG A 60 -6.64 -6.21 13.92
C ARG A 60 -7.47 -5.01 13.47
N GLY A 61 -8.32 -5.23 12.46
CA GLY A 61 -9.26 -4.22 11.96
C GLY A 61 -8.61 -3.01 11.29
N GLN A 62 -7.28 -2.98 11.15
CA GLN A 62 -6.60 -1.85 10.50
C GLN A 62 -6.80 -1.89 8.99
N VAL A 63 -6.95 -0.71 8.41
CA VAL A 63 -6.93 -0.50 6.97
C VAL A 63 -5.47 -0.55 6.49
N SER A 64 -5.21 -1.36 5.48
CA SER A 64 -3.90 -1.47 4.83
C SER A 64 -4.06 -1.61 3.32
N PHE A 65 -2.94 -1.50 2.60
CA PHE A 65 -2.85 -2.05 1.25
C PHE A 65 -2.72 -3.57 1.33
N PRO A 66 -3.12 -4.32 0.28
CA PRO A 66 -2.77 -5.74 0.18
C PRO A 66 -1.25 -5.90 0.27
N GLY A 67 -0.78 -6.85 1.07
CA GLY A 67 0.66 -7.03 1.25
C GLY A 67 1.06 -7.64 2.57
N GLY A 68 2.34 -8.00 2.65
CA GLY A 68 2.86 -8.77 3.77
C GLY A 68 4.37 -8.89 3.77
N ALA A 69 4.86 -9.80 4.60
CA ALA A 69 6.28 -10.05 4.75
C ALA A 69 6.85 -10.76 3.52
N MET A 70 8.10 -10.46 3.19
CA MET A 70 8.82 -11.15 2.13
C MET A 70 9.12 -12.59 2.55
N ASP A 71 8.67 -13.56 1.75
CA ASP A 71 9.00 -14.98 1.94
C ASP A 71 10.41 -15.26 1.43
N PRO A 72 11.17 -16.22 2.00
CA PRO A 72 12.49 -16.60 1.48
C PRO A 72 12.53 -17.00 0.00
N SER A 73 11.39 -17.42 -0.57
CA SER A 73 11.25 -17.77 -1.98
C SER A 73 10.94 -16.56 -2.89
N ASP A 74 10.52 -15.44 -2.32
CA ASP A 74 10.27 -14.21 -3.07
C ASP A 74 11.63 -13.62 -3.50
N GLN A 75 11.84 -13.48 -4.80
CA GLN A 75 13.12 -12.93 -5.31
C GLN A 75 13.14 -11.41 -5.27
N THR A 76 11.98 -10.77 -5.30
CA THR A 76 11.85 -9.30 -5.39
C THR A 76 10.62 -8.81 -4.61
N PRO A 77 10.61 -7.54 -4.13
CA PRO A 77 9.43 -6.97 -3.47
C PRO A 77 8.18 -6.96 -4.36
N MET A 78 8.36 -6.89 -5.69
CA MET A 78 7.26 -7.00 -6.65
C MET A 78 6.60 -8.38 -6.57
N ILE A 79 7.40 -9.45 -6.49
CA ILE A 79 6.88 -10.82 -6.34
C ILE A 79 6.13 -10.97 -5.02
N THR A 80 6.68 -10.44 -3.92
CA THR A 80 6.00 -10.43 -2.61
C THR A 80 4.65 -9.71 -2.70
N ALA A 81 4.59 -8.49 -3.22
CA ALA A 81 3.33 -7.73 -3.30
C ALA A 81 2.27 -8.46 -4.14
N LEU A 82 2.67 -9.08 -5.26
CA LEU A 82 1.77 -9.84 -6.13
C LEU A 82 1.29 -11.15 -5.48
N ARG A 83 2.18 -11.87 -4.79
CA ARG A 83 1.84 -13.09 -4.05
C ARG A 83 0.82 -12.78 -2.94
N GLU A 84 1.12 -11.80 -2.11
CA GLU A 84 0.27 -11.37 -1.00
C GLU A 84 -1.09 -10.86 -1.50
N ALA A 85 -1.12 -10.05 -2.56
CA ALA A 85 -2.40 -9.62 -3.15
C ALA A 85 -3.23 -10.80 -3.67
N LYS A 86 -2.59 -11.81 -4.26
CA LYS A 86 -3.28 -13.03 -4.68
C LYS A 86 -3.79 -13.84 -3.49
N GLU A 87 -3.04 -13.93 -2.40
CA GLU A 87 -3.43 -14.65 -1.18
C GLU A 87 -4.59 -13.94 -0.44
N GLU A 88 -4.52 -12.62 -0.29
CA GLU A 88 -5.49 -11.84 0.47
C GLU A 88 -6.81 -11.61 -0.30
N ILE A 89 -6.72 -11.24 -1.59
CA ILE A 89 -7.89 -10.80 -2.39
C ILE A 89 -8.12 -11.62 -3.67
N GLY A 90 -7.29 -12.62 -3.95
CA GLY A 90 -7.50 -13.55 -5.07
C GLY A 90 -7.20 -12.98 -6.46
N ILE A 91 -6.63 -11.77 -6.55
CA ILE A 91 -6.38 -11.11 -7.84
C ILE A 91 -5.28 -11.84 -8.63
N ASN A 92 -5.50 -12.02 -9.93
CA ASN A 92 -4.48 -12.58 -10.83
C ASN A 92 -3.48 -11.50 -11.23
N SER A 93 -2.18 -11.82 -11.24
CA SER A 93 -1.13 -10.91 -11.69
C SER A 93 -1.31 -10.40 -13.12
N ASN A 94 -2.02 -11.15 -13.98
CA ASN A 94 -2.34 -10.72 -15.34
C ASN A 94 -3.30 -9.52 -15.40
N ASN A 95 -4.03 -9.26 -14.30
CA ASN A 95 -4.95 -8.13 -14.16
C ASN A 95 -4.25 -6.93 -13.50
N ILE A 96 -2.92 -6.98 -13.35
CA ILE A 96 -2.12 -5.98 -12.65
C ILE A 96 -0.99 -5.51 -13.57
N GLN A 97 -1.00 -4.22 -13.89
CA GLN A 97 0.09 -3.55 -14.57
C GLN A 97 0.96 -2.81 -13.55
N ILE A 98 2.19 -3.29 -13.34
CA ILE A 98 3.16 -2.62 -12.45
C ILE A 98 3.67 -1.34 -13.12
N LEU A 99 3.64 -0.23 -12.37
CA LEU A 99 4.19 1.05 -12.80
C LEU A 99 5.62 1.28 -12.27
N GLY A 100 5.92 0.79 -11.07
CA GLY A 100 7.20 0.96 -10.40
C GLY A 100 7.06 0.82 -8.88
N SER A 101 8.05 1.24 -8.12
CA SER A 101 7.94 1.33 -6.65
C SER A 101 8.23 2.73 -6.13
N MET A 102 7.74 2.99 -4.93
CA MET A 102 8.16 4.13 -4.12
C MET A 102 9.41 3.77 -3.31
N SER A 103 10.03 4.79 -2.70
CA SER A 103 11.05 4.59 -1.67
C SER A 103 10.51 3.72 -0.53
N GLU A 104 11.40 2.97 0.12
CA GLU A 104 11.03 2.09 1.23
C GLU A 104 10.65 2.87 2.49
N PHE A 105 9.72 2.31 3.26
CA PHE A 105 9.24 2.87 4.51
C PHE A 105 9.64 1.99 5.68
N LEU A 106 10.40 2.53 6.63
CA LEU A 106 10.68 1.85 7.88
C LEU A 106 9.50 1.99 8.83
N THR A 107 8.98 0.86 9.30
CA THR A 107 7.90 0.78 10.29
C THR A 107 8.46 0.64 11.71
N ASN A 108 7.67 1.04 12.70
CA ASN A 108 8.02 0.84 14.12
C ASN A 108 8.12 -0.64 14.52
N SER A 109 7.50 -1.54 13.74
CA SER A 109 7.56 -2.99 13.89
C SER A 109 8.81 -3.62 13.25
N ASN A 110 9.83 -2.81 12.91
CA ASN A 110 11.09 -3.25 12.33
C ASN A 110 10.94 -3.91 10.94
N TYR A 111 9.87 -3.55 10.22
CA TYR A 111 9.71 -3.87 8.80
C TYR A 111 10.17 -2.73 7.92
N LEU A 112 10.93 -3.05 6.87
CA LEU A 112 11.22 -2.20 5.74
C LEU A 112 10.24 -2.55 4.63
N VAL A 113 9.27 -1.67 4.39
CA VAL A 113 8.13 -1.90 3.50
C VAL A 113 8.38 -1.24 2.15
N THR A 114 8.32 -2.00 1.07
CA THR A 114 8.36 -1.51 -0.31
C THR A 114 6.95 -1.32 -0.87
N PRO A 115 6.49 -0.10 -1.18
CA PRO A 115 5.23 0.12 -1.87
C PRO A 115 5.41 -0.06 -3.37
N VAL A 116 4.75 -1.08 -3.91
CA VAL A 116 4.72 -1.41 -5.33
C VAL A 116 3.48 -0.78 -5.95
N VAL A 117 3.66 0.18 -6.85
CA VAL A 117 2.58 0.96 -7.45
C VAL A 117 2.13 0.29 -8.75
N ALA A 118 0.83 0.11 -8.90
CA ALA A 118 0.25 -0.60 -10.03
C ALA A 118 -1.09 -0.01 -10.47
N ILE A 119 -1.51 -0.34 -11.68
CA ILE A 119 -2.90 -0.26 -12.12
C ILE A 119 -3.48 -1.66 -12.06
N MET A 120 -4.67 -1.80 -11.51
CA MET A 120 -5.40 -3.07 -11.44
C MET A 120 -6.71 -2.94 -12.20
N ASP A 121 -7.03 -3.94 -13.01
CA ASP A 121 -8.31 -4.00 -13.72
C ASP A 121 -9.48 -4.00 -12.72
N TRP A 122 -10.49 -3.16 -12.97
CA TRP A 122 -11.61 -2.97 -12.06
C TRP A 122 -12.92 -2.68 -12.80
N PRO A 123 -14.06 -3.27 -12.38
CA PRO A 123 -14.18 -4.29 -11.34
C PRO A 123 -13.53 -5.63 -11.77
N SER A 124 -12.94 -6.34 -10.81
CA SER A 124 -12.39 -7.68 -10.99
C SER A 124 -13.14 -8.70 -10.14
N GLU A 125 -13.21 -9.95 -10.59
CA GLU A 125 -13.69 -11.05 -9.74
C GLU A 125 -12.63 -11.35 -8.68
N LEU A 126 -12.97 -11.11 -7.41
CA LEU A 126 -12.07 -11.30 -6.27
C LEU A 126 -12.44 -12.56 -5.50
N GLN A 127 -11.41 -13.29 -5.05
CA GLN A 127 -11.55 -14.43 -4.15
C GLN A 127 -10.92 -14.07 -2.80
N ILE A 128 -11.71 -13.48 -1.91
CA ILE A 128 -11.22 -12.94 -0.64
C ILE A 128 -10.89 -14.06 0.34
N SER A 129 -9.68 -14.02 0.91
CA SER A 129 -9.33 -14.82 2.07
C SER A 129 -9.92 -14.20 3.33
N TYR A 130 -11.13 -14.63 3.71
CA TYR A 130 -11.83 -14.10 4.90
C TYR A 130 -11.11 -14.39 6.23
N ALA A 131 -10.12 -15.29 6.24
CA ALA A 131 -9.26 -15.48 7.38
C ALA A 131 -8.40 -14.24 7.66
N GLU A 132 -8.04 -13.50 6.62
CA GLU A 132 -7.08 -12.39 6.68
C GLU A 132 -7.70 -11.04 6.37
N VAL A 133 -8.69 -10.99 5.48
CA VAL A 133 -9.35 -9.78 5.01
C VAL A 133 -10.84 -9.82 5.34
N SER A 134 -11.31 -8.84 6.11
CA SER A 134 -12.73 -8.68 6.41
C SER A 134 -13.47 -7.85 5.35
N ARG A 135 -12.75 -6.98 4.64
CA ARG A 135 -13.33 -6.10 3.62
C ARG A 135 -12.29 -5.68 2.58
N VAL A 136 -12.70 -5.61 1.32
CA VAL A 136 -11.98 -4.91 0.25
C VAL A 136 -12.80 -3.70 -0.16
N PHE A 137 -12.16 -2.55 -0.29
CA PHE A 137 -12.83 -1.31 -0.65
C PHE A 137 -11.85 -0.36 -1.33
N THR A 138 -12.37 0.72 -1.90
CA THR A 138 -11.57 1.72 -2.60
C THR A 138 -11.86 3.10 -2.05
N ILE A 139 -10.85 3.98 -2.04
CA ILE A 139 -11.05 5.40 -1.69
C ILE A 139 -10.70 6.25 -2.91
N PRO A 140 -11.61 7.14 -3.38
CA PRO A 140 -11.34 8.04 -4.50
C PRO A 140 -10.14 8.95 -4.25
N ILE A 141 -9.29 9.09 -5.26
CA ILE A 141 -8.12 9.99 -5.21
C ILE A 141 -8.57 11.42 -4.90
N GLU A 142 -9.67 11.87 -5.50
CA GLU A 142 -10.23 13.20 -5.28
C GLU A 142 -10.70 13.42 -3.84
N TRP A 143 -11.09 12.36 -3.14
CA TRP A 143 -11.35 12.44 -1.71
C TRP A 143 -10.03 12.49 -0.92
N LEU A 144 -9.08 11.61 -1.23
CA LEU A 144 -7.80 11.53 -0.52
C LEU A 144 -6.96 12.83 -0.61
N ARG A 145 -6.97 13.51 -1.76
CA ARG A 145 -6.19 14.75 -1.98
C ARG A 145 -6.69 15.96 -1.20
N LYS A 146 -7.94 15.97 -0.74
CA LYS A 146 -8.50 17.12 -0.04
C LYS A 146 -7.81 17.26 1.31
N LYS A 147 -7.04 18.35 1.51
CA LYS A 147 -6.35 18.63 2.79
C LYS A 147 -7.25 18.59 4.02
N LYS A 148 -8.55 18.90 3.88
CA LYS A 148 -9.52 18.79 4.99
C LYS A 148 -9.81 17.35 5.44
N ASN A 149 -9.46 16.36 4.62
CA ASN A 149 -9.76 14.96 4.86
C ASN A 149 -8.64 14.22 5.57
N TRP A 150 -7.51 14.87 5.87
CA TRP A 150 -6.46 14.27 6.67
C TRP A 150 -5.72 15.30 7.51
N GLU A 151 -5.07 14.83 8.55
CA GLU A 151 -4.25 15.62 9.43
C GLU A 151 -3.07 14.80 9.93
N GLU A 152 -1.96 15.48 10.22
CA GLU A 152 -0.78 14.87 10.81
C GLU A 152 -0.71 15.27 12.29
N LYS A 153 -0.71 14.28 13.17
CA LYS A 153 -0.71 14.47 14.63
C LYS A 153 0.59 13.96 15.22
N SER A 154 1.13 14.69 16.19
CA SER A 154 2.15 14.15 17.07
C SER A 154 1.59 12.97 17.84
N TYR A 155 2.29 11.84 17.79
CA TYR A 155 1.95 10.61 18.47
C TYR A 155 3.16 10.16 19.29
N THR A 156 3.00 10.15 20.60
CA THR A 156 4.01 9.62 21.51
C THR A 156 3.80 8.12 21.65
N GLN A 157 4.78 7.37 21.18
CA GLN A 157 4.74 5.91 21.24
C GLN A 157 4.97 5.39 22.67
N PRO A 158 4.51 4.17 22.98
CA PRO A 158 4.97 3.45 24.17
C PRO A 158 6.50 3.35 24.16
N GLY A 159 7.18 4.05 25.08
CA GLY A 159 8.64 4.19 25.09
C GLY A 159 9.16 5.61 24.91
N GLY A 160 8.29 6.60 24.67
CA GLY A 160 8.64 8.03 24.71
C GLY A 160 9.21 8.61 23.41
N MET A 161 9.29 7.80 22.34
CA MET A 161 9.61 8.33 21.02
C MET A 161 8.42 9.14 20.47
N ASN A 162 8.68 10.41 20.16
CA ASN A 162 7.73 11.26 19.47
C ASN A 162 7.86 11.04 17.97
N GLY A 163 6.77 10.62 17.33
CA GLY A 163 6.64 10.58 15.88
C GLY A 163 5.41 11.35 15.43
N SER A 164 5.24 11.52 14.13
CA SER A 164 4.02 12.08 13.55
C SER A 164 3.28 11.01 12.76
N VAL A 165 1.98 10.91 13.01
CA VAL A 165 1.09 9.91 12.41
C VAL A 165 0.01 10.65 11.62
N ILE A 166 -0.17 10.24 10.37
CA ILE A 166 -1.26 10.74 9.53
C ILE A 166 -2.54 9.96 9.87
N PHE A 167 -3.62 10.71 10.00
CA PHE A 167 -4.98 10.20 10.10
C PHE A 167 -5.83 10.85 9.02
N PHE A 168 -6.52 10.03 8.23
CA PHE A 168 -7.62 10.49 7.41
C PHE A 168 -8.91 10.55 8.24
N GLN A 169 -9.87 11.35 7.79
CA GLN A 169 -11.25 11.24 8.24
C GLN A 169 -11.82 9.86 7.87
N PRO A 170 -12.79 9.31 8.60
CA PRO A 170 -13.44 8.07 8.19
C PRO A 170 -14.08 8.22 6.80
N TYR A 171 -13.76 7.29 5.89
CA TYR A 171 -14.39 7.18 4.59
C TYR A 171 -15.14 5.85 4.53
N ASP A 172 -16.45 5.90 4.28
CA ASP A 172 -17.31 4.71 4.22
C ASP A 172 -17.14 3.76 5.44
N GLY A 173 -17.04 4.37 6.62
CA GLY A 173 -16.85 3.67 7.90
C GLY A 173 -15.42 3.19 8.18
N GLU A 174 -14.47 3.41 7.27
CA GLU A 174 -13.09 2.95 7.39
C GLU A 174 -12.14 4.10 7.76
N LEU A 175 -11.22 3.84 8.69
CA LEU A 175 -10.21 4.79 9.12
C LEU A 175 -8.85 4.42 8.50
N LEU A 176 -8.37 5.24 7.56
CA LEU A 176 -7.02 5.14 7.02
C LEU A 176 -6.05 5.97 7.87
N TRP A 177 -5.03 5.32 8.44
CA TRP A 177 -4.04 5.99 9.30
C TRP A 177 -2.69 5.26 9.28
N GLY A 178 -1.69 5.82 9.95
CA GLY A 178 -0.39 5.16 10.13
C GLY A 178 0.43 5.06 8.83
N ILE A 179 1.09 3.92 8.61
CA ILE A 179 2.00 3.76 7.47
C ILE A 179 1.26 3.77 6.14
N SER A 180 0.08 3.15 6.05
CA SER A 180 -0.73 3.15 4.83
C SER A 180 -1.21 4.56 4.48
N ALA A 181 -1.54 5.37 5.49
CA ALA A 181 -1.85 6.78 5.27
C ALA A 181 -0.64 7.60 4.81
N ARG A 182 0.55 7.34 5.37
CA ARG A 182 1.80 7.98 4.91
C ARG A 182 2.12 7.64 3.46
N ILE A 183 2.12 6.35 3.11
CA ILE A 183 2.32 5.89 1.73
C ILE A 183 1.31 6.57 0.80
N THR A 184 0.05 6.68 1.23
CA THR A 184 -0.99 7.35 0.45
C THR A 184 -0.65 8.83 0.21
N VAL A 185 -0.34 9.60 1.25
CA VAL A 185 0.01 11.03 1.11
C VAL A 185 1.25 11.21 0.23
N ASP A 186 2.28 10.40 0.43
CA ASP A 186 3.52 10.48 -0.35
C ASP A 186 3.27 10.13 -1.82
N LEU A 187 2.43 9.13 -2.11
CA LEU A 187 1.99 8.83 -3.46
C LEU A 187 1.26 10.03 -4.08
N LEU A 188 0.32 10.64 -3.36
CA LEU A 188 -0.44 11.80 -3.87
C LEU A 188 0.47 12.98 -4.20
N ASN A 189 1.51 13.23 -3.40
CA ASN A 189 2.52 14.25 -3.69
C ASN A 189 3.30 13.96 -4.98
N LEU A 190 3.50 12.69 -5.35
CA LEU A 190 4.08 12.33 -6.65
C LEU A 190 3.12 12.62 -7.81
N LEU A 191 1.81 12.72 -7.56
CA LEU A 191 0.83 12.98 -8.61
C LEU A 191 0.63 14.48 -8.92
N GLU A 192 1.21 15.36 -8.10
CA GLU A 192 1.25 16.82 -8.31
C GLU A 192 2.47 17.21 -9.17
#